data_AF-A0A3C1G121-F1
#
_entry.id   AF-A0A3C1G121-F1
#
_cell.length_a   1.000
_cell.length_b   1.000
_cell.length_c   1.000
_cell.angle_alpha   90.00
_cell.angle_beta   90.00
_cell.angle_gamma   90.00
#
_symmetry.space_group_name_H-M   'P 1'
#
loop_
_entity.id
_entity.type
_entity.pdbx_description
1 polymer ?
#
loop_
_entity_poly.entity_id
_entity_poly.type
_entity_poly.pdbx_seq_one_letter_code
_entity_poly.pdbx_strand_id
1 'polypeptide(L)'
;TIAELYRCRWQVELFFKWIKQHLRIKGFYGTSENAAKTQIWIAISVYVLVAIIKKQVKLEQSLYTILQIFSVTLFEKTPIYQALAEVPCKIEDDAHCNQLYLLD
;
A
#
# COMPACT_ATOMS: atom_id res chain seq x y z
N THR A 1 6.70 4.53 -31.23
CA THR A 1 5.81 5.71 -31.39
C THR A 1 4.37 5.49 -30.91
N ILE A 2 3.54 4.60 -31.48
CA ILE A 2 2.17 4.36 -30.92
C ILE A 2 2.19 3.34 -29.77
N ALA A 3 2.89 2.22 -29.94
CA ALA A 3 2.98 1.16 -28.92
C ALA A 3 3.56 1.65 -27.58
N GLU A 4 4.53 2.56 -27.61
CA GLU A 4 5.08 3.23 -26.42
C GLU A 4 4.05 4.06 -25.67
N LEU A 5 3.18 4.78 -26.40
CA LEU A 5 2.16 5.61 -25.79
C LEU A 5 1.13 4.75 -25.04
N TYR A 6 0.76 3.61 -25.62
CA TYR A 6 -0.07 2.60 -24.95
C TYR A 6 0.63 1.96 -23.75
N ARG A 7 1.94 1.70 -23.84
CA ARG A 7 2.75 1.21 -22.71
C ARG A 7 2.74 2.22 -21.56
N CYS A 8 2.94 3.50 -21.83
CA CYS A 8 2.90 4.55 -20.80
C CYS A 8 1.53 4.63 -20.14
N ARG A 9 0.44 4.59 -20.92
CA ARG A 9 -0.93 4.58 -20.37
C ARG A 9 -1.16 3.36 -19.47
N TRP A 10 -0.72 2.20 -19.92
CA TRP A 10 -0.82 0.95 -19.16
C TRP A 10 -0.02 1.00 -17.85
N GLN A 11 1.17 1.61 -17.85
CA GLN A 11 1.97 1.78 -16.64
C GLN A 11 1.24 2.64 -15.60
N VAL A 12 0.58 3.71 -16.02
CA VAL A 12 -0.25 4.54 -15.15
C VAL A 12 -1.45 3.75 -14.60
N GLU A 13 -2.11 2.94 -15.43
CA GLU A 13 -3.21 2.07 -14.99
C GLU A 13 -2.76 1.00 -13.98
N LEU A 14 -1.62 0.36 -14.22
CA LEU A 14 -1.02 -0.59 -13.27
C LEU A 14 -0.68 0.09 -11.95
N PHE A 15 -0.17 1.32 -11.99
CA PHE A 15 0.10 2.11 -10.80
C PHE A 15 -1.18 2.39 -9.99
N PHE A 16 -2.25 2.86 -10.64
CA PHE A 16 -3.51 3.09 -9.95
C PHE A 16 -4.20 1.80 -9.50
N LYS A 17 -4.04 0.70 -10.24
CA LYS A 17 -4.49 -0.64 -9.80
C LYS A 17 -3.75 -1.05 -8.53
N TRP A 18 -2.43 -0.88 -8.50
CA TRP A 18 -1.60 -1.16 -7.34
C TRP A 18 -2.03 -0.31 -6.13
N ILE A 19 -2.19 1.01 -6.29
CA ILE A 19 -2.65 1.90 -5.22
C ILE A 19 -3.98 1.43 -4.63
N LYS A 20 -4.97 1.16 -5.49
CA LYS A 20 -6.31 0.72 -5.03
C LYS A 20 -6.29 -0.63 -4.32
N GLN A 21 -5.36 -1.52 -4.66
CA GLN A 21 -5.20 -2.81 -4.01
C GLN A 21 -4.49 -2.71 -2.65
N HIS A 22 -3.47 -1.86 -2.55
CA HIS A 22 -2.54 -1.85 -1.42
C HIS A 22 -2.90 -0.81 -0.36
N LEU A 23 -3.38 0.37 -0.77
CA LEU A 23 -4.09 1.26 0.15
C LEU A 23 -5.52 0.72 0.20
N ARG A 24 -5.90 0.04 1.29
CA ARG A 24 -7.31 -0.34 1.57
C ARG A 24 -8.14 0.93 1.78
N ILE A 25 -8.39 1.68 0.71
CA ILE A 25 -9.27 2.85 0.70
C ILE A 25 -10.69 2.30 0.86
N LYS A 26 -11.16 2.18 2.10
CA LYS A 26 -12.52 1.69 2.43
C LYS A 26 -13.63 2.57 1.88
N GLY A 27 -13.32 3.81 1.48
CA GLY A 27 -14.22 4.73 0.81
C GLY A 27 -13.62 6.12 0.72
N PHE A 28 -14.16 6.93 -0.18
CA PHE A 28 -13.83 8.35 -0.22
C PHE A 28 -14.57 9.05 0.94
N TYR A 29 -13.81 9.64 1.86
CA TYR A 29 -14.31 10.42 3.01
C TYR A 29 -15.09 11.70 2.64
N GLY A 30 -15.24 12.02 1.35
CA GLY A 30 -16.01 13.16 0.86
C GLY A 30 -16.30 13.03 -0.63
N THR A 31 -17.50 13.45 -1.05
CA THR A 31 -17.97 13.37 -2.44
C THR A 31 -17.65 14.63 -3.25
N SER A 32 -17.00 15.63 -2.65
CA SER A 32 -16.60 16.85 -3.36
C SER A 32 -15.38 16.59 -4.24
N GLU A 33 -15.30 17.30 -5.37
CA GLU A 33 -14.18 17.20 -6.30
C GLU A 33 -12.83 17.48 -5.61
N ASN A 34 -12.81 18.44 -4.70
CA ASN A 34 -11.61 18.78 -3.92
C ASN A 34 -11.21 17.68 -2.94
N ALA A 35 -12.17 16.98 -2.33
CA ALA A 35 -11.89 15.84 -1.45
C ALA A 35 -11.26 14.69 -2.24
N ALA A 36 -11.81 14.38 -3.42
CA ALA A 36 -11.27 13.36 -4.32
C ALA A 36 -9.84 13.72 -4.79
N LYS A 37 -9.61 14.97 -5.22
CA LYS A 37 -8.27 15.46 -5.60
C LYS A 37 -7.28 15.31 -4.44
N THR A 38 -7.68 15.71 -3.24
CA THR A 38 -6.83 15.62 -2.04
C THR A 38 -6.47 14.17 -1.73
N GLN A 39 -7.42 13.24 -1.83
CA GLN A 39 -7.17 11.82 -1.60
C GLN A 39 -6.20 11.21 -2.60
N ILE A 40 -6.28 11.62 -3.88
CA ILE A 40 -5.31 11.21 -4.91
C ILE A 40 -3.91 11.73 -4.57
N TRP A 41 -3.79 13.01 -4.18
CA TRP A 41 -2.50 13.59 -3.78
C TRP A 41 -1.91 12.91 -2.55
N ILE A 42 -2.73 12.57 -1.55
CA ILE A 42 -2.30 11.81 -0.37
C ILE A 42 -1.81 10.41 -0.78
N ALA A 43 -2.55 9.69 -1.63
CA ALA A 43 -2.16 8.36 -2.09
C ALA A 43 -0.82 8.37 -2.84
N ILE A 44 -0.61 9.35 -3.72
CA ILE A 44 0.67 9.56 -4.41
C ILE A 44 1.78 9.88 -3.40
N SER A 45 1.51 10.73 -2.41
CA SER A 45 2.51 11.11 -1.40
C SER A 45 2.95 9.91 -0.55
N VAL A 46 2.00 9.08 -0.12
CA VAL A 46 2.28 7.82 0.62
C VAL A 46 3.13 6.88 -0.24
N TYR A 47 2.80 6.72 -1.53
CA TYR A 47 3.59 5.89 -2.43
C TYR A 47 5.04 6.37 -2.54
N VAL A 48 5.25 7.68 -2.77
CA VAL A 48 6.60 8.26 -2.86
C VAL A 48 7.37 8.05 -1.56
N LEU A 49 6.72 8.25 -0.41
CA LEU A 49 7.32 8.04 0.90
C LEU A 49 7.81 6.59 1.07
N VAL A 50 6.96 5.61 0.79
CA VAL A 50 7.30 4.18 0.86
C VAL A 50 8.42 3.83 -0.14
N ALA A 51 8.39 4.40 -1.34
CA ALA A 51 9.44 4.20 -2.34
C ALA A 51 10.80 4.76 -1.88
N ILE A 52 10.82 5.94 -1.24
CA ILE A 52 12.04 6.52 -0.65
C ILE A 52 12.57 5.61 0.46
N ILE A 53 11.71 5.14 1.36
CA ILE A 53 12.12 4.26 2.47
C ILE A 53 12.66 2.94 1.92
N LYS A 54 11.99 2.33 0.94
CA LYS A 54 12.51 1.13 0.26
C LYS A 54 13.91 1.37 -0.30
N LYS A 55 14.14 2.52 -0.93
CA LYS A 55 15.45 2.90 -1.47
C LYS A 55 16.50 3.09 -0.37
N GLN A 56 16.13 3.68 0.77
CA GLN A 56 17.05 3.93 1.88
C GLN A 56 17.46 2.65 2.61
N VAL A 57 16.51 1.73 2.85
CA VAL A 57 16.74 0.51 3.64
C VAL A 57 17.24 -0.65 2.77
N LYS A 58 17.35 -0.47 1.44
CA LYS A 58 17.80 -1.50 0.47
C LYS A 58 17.10 -2.85 0.66
N LEU A 59 15.83 -2.84 1.05
CA LEU A 59 15.08 -4.07 1.28
C LEU A 59 14.66 -4.66 -0.07
N GLU A 60 14.95 -5.95 -0.27
CA GLU A 60 14.41 -6.73 -1.41
C GLU A 60 12.91 -6.99 -1.28
N GLN A 61 12.33 -6.67 -0.11
CA GLN A 61 10.92 -6.91 0.17
C GLN A 61 9.98 -6.08 -0.71
N SER A 62 8.76 -6.61 -0.85
CA SER A 62 7.71 -5.98 -1.64
C SER A 62 7.29 -4.64 -1.03
N LEU A 63 6.86 -3.68 -1.87
CA LEU A 63 6.33 -2.39 -1.39
C LEU A 63 5.12 -2.58 -0.46
N TYR A 64 4.35 -3.65 -0.66
CA TYR A 64 3.22 -4.02 0.17
C TYR A 64 3.63 -4.29 1.62
N THR A 65 4.66 -5.13 1.81
CA THR A 65 5.13 -5.53 3.14
C THR A 65 5.55 -4.30 3.95
N ILE A 66 6.27 -3.36 3.29
CA ILE A 66 6.67 -2.11 3.92
C ILE A 66 5.44 -1.29 4.33
N LEU A 67 4.45 -1.14 3.43
CA LEU A 67 3.23 -0.41 3.72
C LEU A 67 2.44 -1.04 4.88
N GLN A 68 2.40 -2.37 4.97
CA GLN A 68 1.73 -3.10 6.05
C GLN A 68 2.43 -2.89 7.39
N ILE A 69 3.77 -2.94 7.43
CA ILE A 69 4.56 -2.62 8.62
C ILE A 69 4.24 -1.20 9.08
N PHE A 70 4.31 -0.23 8.17
CA PHE A 70 3.95 1.16 8.49
C PHE A 70 2.53 1.31 9.02
N SER A 71 1.56 0.55 8.50
CA SER A 71 0.18 0.60 8.99
C SER A 71 0.04 0.13 10.44
N VAL A 72 0.92 -0.77 10.91
CA VAL A 72 0.90 -1.30 12.29
C VAL A 72 1.77 -0.44 13.21
N THR A 73 2.90 0.06 12.71
CA THR A 73 3.87 0.82 13.50
C THR A 73 3.65 2.34 13.45
N LEU A 74 2.65 2.85 12.70
CA LEU A 74 2.41 4.30 12.51
C LEU A 74 2.29 5.07 13.83
N PHE A 75 1.75 4.42 14.85
CA PHE A 75 1.46 5.01 16.15
C PHE A 75 2.50 4.65 17.22
N GLU A 76 3.49 3.82 16.88
CA GLU A 76 4.57 3.45 17.77
C GLU A 76 5.75 4.41 17.64
N LYS A 77 6.38 4.74 18.79
CA LYS A 77 7.60 5.56 18.82
C LYS A 77 8.87 4.71 18.65
N THR A 78 8.88 3.83 17.66
CA THR A 78 10.06 2.99 17.36
C THR A 78 10.85 3.57 16.19
N PRO A 79 12.19 3.53 16.22
CA PRO A 79 13.00 3.96 15.09
C PRO A 79 12.75 3.04 13.90
N ILE A 80 12.54 3.61 12.71
CA ILE A 80 12.11 2.91 11.48
C ILE A 80 13.01 1.70 11.15
N TYR A 81 14.31 1.79 11.41
CA TYR A 81 15.26 0.69 11.18
C TYR A 81 14.95 -0.54 12.03
N GLN A 82 14.55 -0.35 13.28
CA GLN A 82 14.25 -1.43 14.21
C GLN A 82 12.89 -2.08 13.91
N ALA A 83 11.89 -1.26 13.58
CA ALA A 83 10.58 -1.72 13.13
C ALA A 83 10.66 -2.59 11.85
N LEU A 84 11.61 -2.30 10.95
CA LEU A 84 11.82 -3.07 9.73
C LEU A 84 12.72 -4.31 9.92
N ALA A 85 13.56 -4.34 10.96
CA ALA A 85 14.50 -5.43 11.23
C ALA A 85 13.89 -6.59 12.03
N GLU A 86 12.88 -6.32 12.88
CA GLU A 86 12.38 -7.30 13.85
C GLU A 86 11.33 -8.28 13.30
N VAL A 87 10.86 -8.14 12.05
CA VAL A 87 9.70 -8.89 11.57
C VAL A 87 10.00 -9.78 10.35
N PRO A 88 10.18 -11.11 10.53
CA PRO A 88 9.99 -12.06 9.45
C PRO A 88 8.48 -12.27 9.27
N CYS A 89 7.80 -11.39 8.53
CA CYS A 89 6.36 -11.49 8.34
C CYS A 89 6.05 -12.64 7.36
N LYS A 90 5.49 -13.74 7.87
CA LYS A 90 4.83 -14.76 7.05
C LYS A 90 3.66 -14.07 6.33
N ILE A 91 3.70 -14.09 5.01
CA ILE A 91 2.56 -13.77 4.17
C ILE A 91 1.59 -14.94 4.33
N GLU A 92 0.61 -14.80 5.23
CA GLU A 92 -0.60 -15.61 5.11
C GLU A 92 -1.40 -15.01 3.96
N ASP A 93 -1.42 -15.75 2.86
CA ASP A 93 -2.36 -15.53 1.77
C ASP A 93 -3.76 -15.39 2.38
N ASP A 94 -4.43 -14.28 2.05
CA ASP A 94 -5.85 -14.03 2.33
C ASP A 94 -6.67 -15.06 1.53
N ALA A 95 -6.67 -16.30 2.00
CA ALA A 95 -7.43 -17.42 1.47
C ALA A 95 -8.38 -17.93 2.55
N HIS A 96 -9.60 -17.42 2.45
CA HIS A 96 -10.84 -18.16 2.71
C HIS A 96 -11.37 -18.20 4.16
N CYS A 97 -12.38 -17.34 4.36
CA CYS A 97 -13.58 -17.53 5.19
C CYS A 97 -13.44 -17.79 6.69
N ASN A 98 -13.80 -16.76 7.47
CA ASN A 98 -14.38 -16.89 8.80
C ASN A 98 -15.69 -17.69 8.74
N GLN A 99 -15.61 -19.03 8.66
CA GLN A 99 -16.75 -19.88 8.92
C GLN A 99 -16.80 -20.13 10.43
N LEU A 100 -17.52 -19.24 11.13
CA LEU A 100 -17.96 -19.47 12.50
C LEU A 100 -18.82 -20.74 12.53
N TYR A 101 -18.31 -21.82 13.12
CA TYR A 101 -19.15 -22.93 13.56
C TYR A 101 -19.93 -22.47 14.78
N LEU A 102 -21.13 -21.94 14.54
CA LEU A 102 -22.14 -21.69 15.57
C LEU A 102 -23.13 -22.86 15.53
N LEU A 103 -23.22 -23.56 16.67
CA LEU A 103 -24.10 -24.70 17.02
C LEU A 103 -23.51 -26.10 16.78
N ASP A 104 -22.86 -26.62 17.82
CA ASP A 104 -23.30 -27.86 18.48
C ASP A 104 -23.69 -27.51 19.93
#